data_AF-A0A6P3RCA5-F1
#
_entry.id   AF-A0A6P3RCA5-F1
#
_cell.length_a   1.000
_cell.length_b   1.000
_cell.length_c   1.000
_cell.angle_alpha   90.00
_cell.angle_beta   90.00
_cell.angle_gamma   90.00
#
_symmetry.space_group_name_H-M   'P 1'
#
loop_
_entity.id
_entity.type
_entity.pdbx_description
1 polymer ?
#
loop_
_entity_poly.entity_id
_entity_poly.type
_entity_poly.pdbx_seq_one_letter_code
_entity_poly.pdbx_strand_id
1 'polypeptide(L)'
;MRPELDALARCFGPTVITSGRWCACHHAGREAETRRYLVTRCKAWLVRDGSSAFQAPQLTHALCSLLPCRHIENWRGLHTLNAVDMELYTGLQKLTIKNSGLRSIQPRAFAKNPHLRYINLSSNRLTTLSWQLFQTLSLRELRLEQNFFNCSCDIRWMQLWQEQGEARLNSQNLYCVSAEGSQLPLFRMNISQCDPPRVVSLEEPELRLEHCIEFVVRGNPPPTLHWLHNGQPLRESRIIRVEYYQEGEVSEGCLLFNKPTHYNNGNYTLVAKNPLGTANQTINGHFLKEPFPGEGTDSFQELGGGHGSLGGEAASTLIVTVGNRTRGDTSHPQHVA
;
A
#
# COMPACT_ATOMS: atom_id res chain seq x y z
N MET A 1 3.00 46.77 -1.89
CA MET A 1 2.20 45.79 -1.12
C MET A 1 0.72 46.04 -1.39
N ARG A 2 -0.05 45.00 -1.71
CA ARG A 2 -1.53 44.94 -1.78
C ARG A 2 -2.26 45.70 -2.91
N PRO A 3 -2.17 45.23 -4.16
CA PRO A 3 -3.29 45.35 -5.11
C PRO A 3 -3.90 44.00 -5.54
N GLU A 4 -3.21 42.88 -5.35
CA GLU A 4 -3.65 41.56 -5.83
C GLU A 4 -4.70 40.87 -4.93
N LEU A 5 -4.81 41.29 -3.66
CA LEU A 5 -5.79 40.73 -2.72
C LEU A 5 -7.22 41.25 -2.97
N ASP A 6 -7.38 42.47 -3.51
CA ASP A 6 -8.70 43.06 -3.78
C ASP A 6 -9.36 42.54 -5.07
N ALA A 7 -8.59 41.93 -5.98
CA ALA A 7 -9.10 41.33 -7.20
C ALA A 7 -9.75 39.95 -6.96
N LEU A 8 -9.26 39.19 -5.98
CA LEU A 8 -9.80 37.88 -5.59
C LEU A 8 -11.15 37.97 -4.87
N ALA A 9 -11.46 39.11 -4.24
CA ALA A 9 -12.70 39.33 -3.50
C ALA A 9 -13.94 39.51 -4.40
N ARG A 10 -13.78 39.80 -5.70
CA ARG A 10 -14.89 40.12 -6.62
C ARG A 10 -15.36 38.95 -7.50
N CYS A 11 -14.77 37.76 -7.37
CA CYS A 11 -15.15 36.59 -8.16
C CYS A 11 -16.33 35.78 -7.57
N PHE A 12 -16.89 36.18 -6.43
CA PHE A 12 -17.90 35.40 -5.72
C PHE A 12 -19.18 36.23 -5.50
N GLY A 13 -20.29 35.78 -6.10
CA GLY A 13 -21.64 36.27 -5.78
C GLY A 13 -22.04 36.01 -4.32
N PRO A 14 -23.19 36.53 -3.86
CA PRO A 14 -23.33 37.30 -2.61
C PRO A 14 -23.30 36.51 -1.28
N THR A 15 -22.77 35.30 -1.21
CA THR A 15 -22.65 34.55 0.06
C THR A 15 -21.37 33.71 0.17
N VAL A 16 -20.23 34.29 -0.20
CA VAL A 16 -18.91 33.75 0.16
C VAL A 16 -18.23 34.76 1.07
N ILE A 17 -18.24 34.50 2.37
CA ILE A 17 -17.55 35.33 3.36
C ILE A 17 -16.05 35.01 3.25
N THR A 18 -15.30 35.87 2.57
CA THR A 18 -13.83 35.75 2.51
C THR A 18 -13.21 36.56 3.66
N SER A 19 -12.73 35.86 4.68
CA SER A 19 -11.60 36.33 5.49
C SER A 19 -10.44 35.38 5.23
N GLY A 20 -9.22 35.88 5.18
CA GLY A 20 -8.07 35.23 4.52
C GLY A 20 -7.90 33.72 4.72
N ARG A 21 -7.63 33.03 3.61
CA ARG A 21 -7.26 31.60 3.47
C ARG A 21 -8.38 30.55 3.54
N TRP A 22 -9.56 30.85 3.00
CA TRP A 22 -10.65 29.87 2.85
C TRP A 22 -11.33 30.03 1.49
N CYS A 23 -11.40 28.97 0.70
CA CYS A 23 -12.44 28.82 -0.31
C CYS A 23 -13.54 27.96 0.30
N ALA A 24 -14.72 28.55 0.51
CA ALA A 24 -15.93 27.84 0.90
C ALA A 24 -16.94 27.98 -0.26
N CYS A 25 -17.24 26.87 -0.94
CA CYS A 25 -18.31 26.83 -1.93
C CYS A 25 -19.61 26.45 -1.23
N HIS A 26 -20.44 27.43 -0.87
CA HIS A 26 -21.79 27.20 -0.35
C HIS A 26 -22.79 27.31 -1.51
N HIS A 27 -23.51 26.23 -1.85
CA HIS A 27 -24.48 26.26 -2.95
C HIS A 27 -25.93 26.34 -2.46
N ALA A 28 -26.69 27.30 -2.99
CA ALA A 28 -28.12 27.50 -2.75
C ALA A 28 -28.97 27.46 -4.05
N GLY A 29 -28.48 26.84 -5.14
CA GLY A 29 -29.09 26.90 -6.50
C GLY A 29 -29.31 25.53 -7.18
N ARG A 30 -29.93 25.54 -8.38
CA ARG A 30 -30.43 24.34 -9.11
C ARG A 30 -29.35 23.57 -9.88
N GLU A 31 -29.57 22.26 -10.03
CA GLU A 31 -28.61 21.16 -10.26
C GLU A 31 -27.79 21.15 -11.58
N ALA A 32 -28.17 21.88 -12.64
CA ALA A 32 -27.70 21.58 -14.01
C ALA A 32 -26.35 22.21 -14.43
N GLU A 33 -25.89 23.29 -13.79
CA GLU A 33 -24.68 24.03 -14.25
C GLU A 33 -23.36 23.46 -13.71
N THR A 34 -23.43 22.50 -12.81
CA THR A 34 -22.35 22.15 -11.89
C THR A 34 -21.26 21.26 -12.49
N ARG A 35 -21.59 20.41 -13.48
CA ARG A 35 -20.61 19.48 -14.12
C ARG A 35 -19.47 20.20 -14.85
N ARG A 36 -19.62 21.49 -15.17
CA ARG A 36 -18.61 22.30 -15.88
C ARG A 36 -17.54 22.91 -14.97
N TYR A 37 -17.76 22.90 -13.65
CA TYR A 37 -16.93 23.67 -12.70
C TYR A 37 -15.72 22.92 -12.15
N LEU A 38 -15.73 21.59 -12.11
CA LEU A 38 -14.61 20.82 -11.56
C LEU A 38 -13.46 20.61 -12.58
N VAL A 39 -13.76 20.62 -13.88
CA VAL A 39 -12.78 20.16 -14.90
C VAL A 39 -12.36 21.25 -15.90
N THR A 40 -13.07 22.37 -16.04
CA THR A 40 -12.91 23.20 -17.26
C THR A 40 -12.47 24.65 -17.10
N ARG A 41 -11.65 24.96 -16.10
CA ARG A 41 -10.66 26.07 -16.01
C ARG A 41 -10.70 26.67 -14.59
N CYS A 42 -9.51 26.91 -14.03
CA CYS A 42 -9.25 28.04 -13.13
C CYS A 42 -9.50 29.33 -13.97
N LYS A 43 -10.76 29.56 -14.42
CA LYS A 43 -11.19 30.78 -15.13
C LYS A 43 -11.86 31.65 -14.09
N ALA A 44 -11.10 32.60 -13.57
CA ALA A 44 -11.69 33.76 -12.92
C ALA A 44 -12.59 34.45 -13.96
N TRP A 45 -13.89 34.51 -13.71
CA TRP A 45 -14.79 35.39 -14.45
C TRP A 45 -14.88 36.70 -13.65
N LEU A 46 -14.43 37.78 -14.27
CA LEU A 46 -14.70 39.14 -13.80
C LEU A 46 -16.10 39.51 -14.33
N VAL A 47 -17.09 39.55 -13.44
CA VAL A 47 -18.37 40.19 -13.76
C VAL A 47 -18.25 41.65 -13.32
N ARG A 48 -18.15 42.56 -14.28
CA ARG A 48 -18.38 44.00 -14.07
C ARG A 48 -19.79 44.28 -14.60
N ASP A 49 -20.55 45.05 -13.84
CA ASP A 49 -21.97 45.33 -14.05
C ASP A 49 -22.38 45.40 -15.52
N GLY A 50 -23.27 44.47 -15.90
CA GLY A 50 -24.08 44.49 -17.11
C GLY A 50 -23.44 45.06 -18.37
N SER A 51 -22.41 44.42 -18.93
CA SER A 51 -22.09 44.36 -20.38
C SER A 51 -20.82 43.53 -20.62
N SER A 52 -20.91 42.55 -21.53
CA SER A 52 -19.83 41.78 -22.18
C SER A 52 -18.65 41.24 -21.32
N ALA A 53 -18.64 39.91 -21.14
CA ALA A 53 -17.54 39.18 -20.51
C ALA A 53 -16.25 39.22 -21.36
N PHE A 54 -15.12 39.60 -20.75
CA PHE A 54 -13.78 39.47 -21.34
C PHE A 54 -13.01 38.29 -20.73
N GLN A 55 -12.30 37.55 -21.58
CA GLN A 55 -11.49 36.41 -21.19
C GLN A 55 -10.17 36.89 -20.55
N ALA A 56 -10.02 36.75 -19.22
CA ALA A 56 -8.76 37.02 -18.56
C ALA A 56 -7.65 36.04 -19.04
N PRO A 57 -6.39 36.48 -19.20
CA PRO A 57 -5.30 35.61 -19.62
C PRO A 57 -4.98 34.58 -18.55
N GLN A 58 -4.44 33.45 -19.00
CA GLN A 58 -4.22 32.23 -18.22
C GLN A 58 -3.52 32.46 -16.88
N LEU A 59 -4.19 32.11 -15.77
CA LEU A 59 -3.51 31.84 -14.50
C LEU A 59 -2.64 30.59 -14.71
N THR A 60 -1.34 30.72 -14.51
CA THR A 60 -0.38 29.61 -14.69
C THR A 60 -0.62 28.51 -13.64
N HIS A 61 -0.29 27.26 -13.97
CA HIS A 61 -0.43 26.08 -13.08
C HIS A 61 0.11 26.30 -11.65
N ALA A 62 1.12 27.16 -11.49
CA ALA A 62 1.75 27.47 -10.22
C ALA A 62 0.87 28.24 -9.21
N LEU A 63 -0.20 28.93 -9.66
CA LEU A 63 -1.07 29.71 -8.77
C LEU A 63 -2.26 28.89 -8.23
N CYS A 64 -2.77 27.91 -9.01
CA CYS A 64 -3.91 27.09 -8.61
C CYS A 64 -3.48 26.05 -7.51
N SER A 65 -2.18 25.69 -7.42
CA SER A 65 -1.60 24.91 -6.30
C SER A 65 -1.49 25.68 -4.97
N LEU A 66 -1.59 27.02 -5.01
CA LEU A 66 -1.47 27.90 -3.83
C LEU A 66 -2.81 28.19 -3.15
N LEU A 67 -3.95 27.84 -3.76
CA LEU A 67 -5.29 28.08 -3.22
C LEU A 67 -5.95 26.75 -2.84
N PRO A 68 -5.79 26.27 -1.60
CA PRO A 68 -6.41 25.02 -1.19
C PRO A 68 -7.91 25.25 -0.90
N CYS A 69 -8.79 24.63 -1.71
CA CYS A 69 -10.18 24.45 -1.32
C CYS A 69 -10.25 23.38 -0.23
N ARG A 70 -10.37 23.80 1.03
CA ARG A 70 -10.32 22.91 2.21
C ARG A 70 -11.69 22.50 2.73
N HIS A 71 -12.74 23.21 2.30
CA HIS A 71 -14.08 23.11 2.87
C HIS A 71 -15.17 23.20 1.80
N ILE A 72 -15.93 22.12 1.66
CA ILE A 72 -17.11 21.97 0.81
C ILE A 72 -18.28 21.61 1.73
N GLU A 73 -19.35 22.40 1.68
CA GLU A 73 -20.54 22.17 2.51
C GLU A 73 -21.81 22.56 1.76
N ASN A 74 -22.90 21.84 2.01
CA ASN A 74 -24.23 22.11 1.45
C ASN A 74 -24.33 21.98 -0.09
N TRP A 75 -23.40 21.28 -0.73
CA TRP A 75 -23.41 21.13 -2.19
C TRP A 75 -24.16 19.87 -2.63
N ARG A 76 -25.49 19.94 -2.68
CA ARG A 76 -26.38 18.78 -2.94
C ARG A 76 -26.14 18.00 -4.24
N GLY A 77 -25.51 18.63 -5.25
CA GLY A 77 -25.20 18.00 -6.54
C GLY A 77 -23.88 17.22 -6.58
N LEU A 78 -23.08 17.25 -5.51
CA LEU A 78 -21.80 16.54 -5.45
C LEU A 78 -22.02 15.08 -5.06
N HIS A 79 -22.34 14.23 -6.04
CA HIS A 79 -22.59 12.81 -5.80
C HIS A 79 -21.34 11.93 -5.79
N THR A 80 -20.30 12.32 -6.53
CA THR A 80 -19.07 11.54 -6.65
C THR A 80 -17.85 12.46 -6.57
N LEU A 81 -16.86 12.05 -5.77
CA LEU A 81 -15.54 12.70 -5.73
C LEU A 81 -14.56 11.90 -6.59
N ASN A 82 -14.00 12.55 -7.63
CA ASN A 82 -13.07 11.88 -8.53
C ASN A 82 -11.63 12.07 -8.10
N ALA A 83 -10.74 11.16 -8.54
CA ALA A 83 -9.33 11.27 -8.25
C ALA A 83 -8.70 12.50 -8.91
N VAL A 84 -9.05 12.76 -10.17
CA VAL A 84 -8.56 13.92 -10.95
C VAL A 84 -8.84 15.25 -10.23
N ASP A 85 -9.98 15.35 -9.54
CA ASP A 85 -10.37 16.55 -8.79
C ASP A 85 -9.40 16.82 -7.61
N MET A 86 -8.77 15.78 -7.07
CA MET A 86 -7.92 15.83 -5.88
C MET A 86 -6.41 15.90 -6.19
N GLU A 87 -5.99 15.52 -7.40
CA GLU A 87 -4.57 15.42 -7.78
C GLU A 87 -3.81 16.73 -7.66
N LEU A 88 -4.49 17.86 -7.90
CA LEU A 88 -3.88 19.19 -7.89
C LEU A 88 -3.56 19.70 -6.46
N TYR A 89 -4.18 19.12 -5.43
CA TYR A 89 -4.08 19.60 -4.04
C TYR A 89 -3.04 18.83 -3.22
N THR A 90 -1.80 18.75 -3.69
CA THR A 90 -0.76 17.91 -3.07
C THR A 90 -0.42 18.29 -1.62
N GLY A 91 -0.57 19.57 -1.26
CA GLY A 91 -0.37 20.09 0.10
C GLY A 91 -1.59 20.03 1.03
N LEU A 92 -2.68 19.38 0.62
CA LEU A 92 -3.93 19.35 1.40
C LEU A 92 -3.76 18.57 2.71
N GLN A 93 -4.14 19.19 3.83
CA GLN A 93 -4.08 18.57 5.17
C GLN A 93 -5.45 18.29 5.79
N LYS A 94 -6.46 19.08 5.41
CA LYS A 94 -7.82 19.00 5.92
C LYS A 94 -8.80 19.09 4.76
N LEU A 95 -9.69 18.11 4.65
CA LEU A 95 -10.78 18.05 3.70
C LEU A 95 -12.10 17.95 4.46
N THR A 96 -13.04 18.83 4.16
CA THR A 96 -14.41 18.73 4.67
C THR A 96 -15.36 18.72 3.48
N ILE A 97 -16.16 17.66 3.35
CA ILE A 97 -17.27 17.53 2.41
C ILE A 97 -18.46 17.12 3.26
N LYS A 98 -19.26 18.07 3.72
CA LYS A 98 -20.38 17.82 4.64
C LYS A 98 -21.70 18.20 4.00
N ASN A 99 -22.78 17.46 4.31
CA ASN A 99 -24.13 17.81 3.87
C ASN A 99 -24.27 18.04 2.34
N SER A 100 -23.52 17.26 1.55
CA SER A 100 -23.37 17.50 0.10
C SER A 100 -23.96 16.37 -0.75
N GLY A 101 -24.58 15.37 -0.15
CA GLY A 101 -25.20 14.27 -0.90
C GLY A 101 -24.20 13.35 -1.63
N LEU A 102 -22.95 13.33 -1.15
CA LEU A 102 -21.89 12.46 -1.66
C LEU A 102 -22.28 10.99 -1.48
N ARG A 103 -22.22 10.21 -2.55
CA ARG A 103 -22.59 8.79 -2.60
C ARG A 103 -21.38 7.88 -2.78
N SER A 104 -20.36 8.34 -3.49
CA SER A 104 -19.16 7.54 -3.77
C SER A 104 -17.90 8.39 -3.87
N ILE A 105 -16.75 7.77 -3.59
CA ILE A 105 -15.42 8.35 -3.76
C ILE A 105 -14.64 7.38 -4.63
N GLN A 106 -14.03 7.86 -5.71
CA GLN A 106 -13.27 7.01 -6.61
C GLN A 106 -12.05 6.37 -5.91
N PRO A 107 -11.68 5.12 -6.24
CA PRO A 107 -10.46 4.52 -5.75
C PRO A 107 -9.25 5.42 -6.01
N ARG A 108 -8.31 5.45 -5.05
CA ARG A 108 -7.09 6.27 -5.12
C ARG A 108 -7.33 7.78 -5.19
N ALA A 109 -8.54 8.28 -4.87
CA ALA A 109 -8.80 9.72 -4.91
C ALA A 109 -7.85 10.55 -4.05
N PHE A 110 -7.35 10.00 -2.95
CA PHE A 110 -6.41 10.69 -2.05
C PHE A 110 -4.93 10.34 -2.28
N ALA A 111 -4.60 9.61 -3.35
CA ALA A 111 -3.24 9.12 -3.59
C ALA A 111 -2.19 10.23 -3.78
N LYS A 112 -2.61 11.41 -4.25
CA LYS A 112 -1.75 12.59 -4.42
C LYS A 112 -1.82 13.57 -3.24
N ASN A 113 -2.51 13.22 -2.15
CA ASN A 113 -2.65 14.08 -0.97
C ASN A 113 -1.98 13.46 0.28
N PRO A 114 -0.66 13.21 0.27
CA PRO A 114 0.02 12.45 1.33
C PRO A 114 -0.01 13.15 2.71
N HIS A 115 -0.27 14.46 2.74
CA HIS A 115 -0.34 15.24 3.97
C HIS A 115 -1.74 15.31 4.58
N LEU A 116 -2.74 14.66 3.97
CA LEU A 116 -4.13 14.70 4.43
C LEU A 116 -4.27 13.92 5.75
N ARG A 117 -4.68 14.64 6.81
CA ARG A 117 -4.79 14.10 8.18
C ARG A 117 -6.19 14.21 8.78
N TYR A 118 -7.00 15.15 8.28
CA TYR A 118 -8.32 15.43 8.80
C TYR A 118 -9.34 15.35 7.67
N ILE A 119 -10.26 14.41 7.76
CA ILE A 119 -11.30 14.20 6.75
C ILE A 119 -12.66 14.24 7.44
N ASN A 120 -13.56 15.08 6.93
CA ASN A 120 -14.94 15.11 7.38
C ASN A 120 -15.88 14.83 6.20
N LEU A 121 -16.55 13.68 6.23
CA LEU A 121 -17.53 13.23 5.25
C LEU A 121 -18.92 13.04 5.88
N SER A 122 -19.18 13.70 7.02
CA SER A 122 -20.44 13.56 7.75
C SER A 122 -21.64 14.13 6.97
N SER A 123 -22.83 13.63 7.33
CA SER A 123 -24.11 14.07 6.75
C SER A 123 -24.17 13.92 5.23
N ASN A 124 -23.59 12.86 4.67
CA ASN A 124 -23.67 12.56 3.24
C ASN A 124 -24.59 11.35 3.00
N ARG A 125 -24.50 10.75 1.80
CA ARG A 125 -25.29 9.59 1.40
C ARG A 125 -24.39 8.41 1.05
N LEU A 126 -23.28 8.27 1.77
CA LEU A 126 -22.38 7.12 1.62
C LEU A 126 -23.09 5.88 2.18
N THR A 127 -23.13 4.82 1.37
CA THR A 127 -23.63 3.50 1.78
C THR A 127 -22.51 2.50 2.05
N THR A 128 -21.31 2.78 1.57
CA THR A 128 -20.08 2.02 1.83
C THR A 128 -18.89 2.96 1.71
N LEU A 129 -17.75 2.58 2.28
CA LEU A 129 -16.49 3.31 2.18
C LEU A 129 -15.32 2.35 2.32
N SER A 130 -14.44 2.31 1.32
CA SER A 130 -13.27 1.43 1.32
C SER A 130 -12.12 2.04 2.12
N TRP A 131 -11.51 1.27 3.02
CA TRP A 131 -10.29 1.62 3.76
C TRP A 131 -9.11 1.94 2.83
N GLN A 132 -9.09 1.40 1.60
CA GLN A 132 -8.01 1.60 0.63
C GLN A 132 -7.83 3.07 0.24
N LEU A 133 -8.87 3.89 0.40
CA LEU A 133 -8.78 5.34 0.22
C LEU A 133 -7.78 5.98 1.19
N PHE A 134 -7.57 5.37 2.36
CA PHE A 134 -6.77 5.88 3.45
C PHE A 134 -5.46 5.12 3.65
N GLN A 135 -5.18 4.08 2.86
CA GLN A 135 -4.04 3.17 3.08
C GLN A 135 -2.67 3.87 3.10
N THR A 136 -2.54 5.01 2.41
CA THR A 136 -1.31 5.81 2.34
C THR A 136 -1.31 7.00 3.30
N LEU A 137 -2.40 7.19 4.07
CA LEU A 137 -2.61 8.36 4.92
C LEU A 137 -2.44 7.99 6.39
N SER A 138 -1.83 8.88 7.16
CA SER A 138 -1.81 8.81 8.63
C SER A 138 -2.88 9.73 9.19
N LEU A 139 -4.13 9.26 9.17
CA LEU A 139 -5.28 10.05 9.60
C LEU A 139 -5.25 10.29 11.10
N ARG A 140 -5.55 11.55 11.49
CA ARG A 140 -5.78 11.94 12.88
C ARG A 140 -7.26 11.96 13.24
N GLU A 141 -8.11 12.28 12.26
CA GLU A 141 -9.55 12.34 12.45
C GLU A 141 -10.27 12.02 11.14
N LEU A 142 -11.24 11.11 11.20
CA LEU A 142 -12.16 10.80 10.11
C LEU A 142 -13.60 10.89 10.63
N ARG A 143 -14.40 11.84 10.14
CA ARG A 143 -15.82 11.95 10.52
C ARG A 143 -16.75 11.34 9.49
N LEU A 144 -17.58 10.40 9.93
CA LEU A 144 -18.49 9.62 9.09
C LEU A 144 -19.94 9.62 9.58
N GLU A 145 -20.24 10.33 10.67
CA GLU A 145 -21.59 10.42 11.24
C GLU A 145 -22.64 10.82 10.21
N GLN A 146 -23.88 10.37 10.42
CA GLN A 146 -25.03 10.71 9.58
C GLN A 146 -24.85 10.30 8.10
N ASN A 147 -24.23 9.15 7.86
CA ASN A 147 -24.28 8.43 6.59
C ASN A 147 -25.15 7.17 6.74
N PHE A 148 -25.52 6.56 5.62
CA PHE A 148 -26.46 5.43 5.58
C PHE A 148 -25.74 4.14 5.19
N PHE A 149 -24.76 3.71 6.00
CA PHE A 149 -23.95 2.55 5.68
C PHE A 149 -24.77 1.26 5.67
N ASN A 150 -24.53 0.38 4.70
CA ASN A 150 -25.09 -0.96 4.69
C ASN A 150 -24.16 -1.89 5.50
N CYS A 151 -24.71 -2.66 6.44
CA CYS A 151 -23.91 -3.60 7.22
C CYS A 151 -23.31 -4.68 6.29
N SER A 152 -21.99 -4.64 6.11
CA SER A 152 -21.26 -5.60 5.26
C SER A 152 -19.81 -5.70 5.72
N CYS A 153 -19.09 -6.68 5.16
CA CYS A 153 -17.66 -6.83 5.41
C CYS A 153 -16.84 -5.61 4.91
N ASP A 154 -17.32 -4.89 3.89
CA ASP A 154 -16.63 -3.71 3.34
C ASP A 154 -16.47 -2.57 4.34
N ILE A 155 -17.35 -2.52 5.35
CA ILE A 155 -17.34 -1.51 6.40
C ILE A 155 -16.82 -2.05 7.74
N ARG A 156 -16.44 -3.33 7.82
CA ARG A 156 -15.96 -3.96 9.06
C ARG A 156 -14.69 -3.31 9.61
N TRP A 157 -13.83 -2.78 8.73
CA TRP A 157 -12.67 -2.00 9.16
C TRP A 157 -13.04 -0.79 10.03
N MET A 158 -14.19 -0.15 9.79
CA MET A 158 -14.65 0.98 10.62
C MET A 158 -15.00 0.51 12.03
N GLN A 159 -15.62 -0.67 12.17
CA GLN A 159 -15.92 -1.27 13.47
C GLN A 159 -14.61 -1.58 14.22
N LEU A 160 -13.62 -2.17 13.54
CA LEU A 160 -12.30 -2.45 14.13
C LEU A 160 -11.58 -1.16 14.55
N TRP A 161 -11.65 -0.10 13.74
CA TRP A 161 -11.08 1.20 14.09
C TRP A 161 -11.82 1.86 15.26
N GLN A 162 -13.14 1.66 15.39
CA GLN A 162 -13.88 2.09 16.58
C GLN A 162 -13.41 1.37 17.84
N GLU A 163 -13.15 0.07 17.75
CA GLU A 163 -12.64 -0.73 18.88
C GLU A 163 -11.20 -0.32 19.27
N GLN A 164 -10.36 -0.01 18.28
CA GLN A 164 -8.95 0.36 18.46
C GLN A 164 -8.72 1.84 18.81
N GLY A 165 -9.74 2.70 18.64
CA GLY A 165 -9.59 4.15 18.82
C GLY A 165 -8.88 4.87 17.66
N GLU A 166 -8.82 4.25 16.48
CA GLU A 166 -8.13 4.79 15.32
C GLU A 166 -8.91 5.95 14.70
N ALA A 167 -8.20 7.00 14.27
CA ALA A 167 -8.75 8.21 13.64
C ALA A 167 -9.98 8.83 14.36
N ARG A 168 -10.09 8.65 15.68
CA ARG A 168 -11.21 9.11 16.54
C ARG A 168 -12.59 8.54 16.15
N LEU A 169 -12.64 7.38 15.49
CA LEU A 169 -13.93 6.74 15.18
C LEU A 169 -14.68 6.26 16.44
N ASN A 170 -13.96 5.91 17.50
CA ASN A 170 -14.52 5.52 18.80
C ASN A 170 -15.35 6.63 19.49
N SER A 171 -15.13 7.89 19.12
CA SER A 171 -15.88 9.05 19.64
C SER A 171 -17.18 9.36 18.90
N GLN A 172 -17.52 8.56 17.88
CA GLN A 172 -18.68 8.79 16.99
C GLN A 172 -19.75 7.72 17.18
N ASN A 173 -21.01 8.12 17.04
CA ASN A 173 -22.13 7.19 17.01
C ASN A 173 -22.41 6.77 15.57
N LEU A 174 -21.72 5.72 15.13
CA LEU A 174 -21.87 5.15 13.79
C LEU A 174 -22.94 4.05 13.78
N TYR A 175 -23.72 4.00 12.70
CA TYR A 175 -24.78 3.02 12.49
C TYR A 175 -24.65 2.41 11.10
N CYS A 176 -25.15 1.19 10.95
CA CYS A 176 -25.37 0.57 9.66
C CYS A 176 -26.78 -0.03 9.57
N VAL A 177 -27.26 -0.24 8.35
CA VAL A 177 -28.56 -0.85 8.05
C VAL A 177 -28.33 -2.29 7.63
N SER A 178 -28.97 -3.23 8.31
CA SER A 178 -28.89 -4.66 8.01
C SER A 178 -29.65 -5.02 6.72
N ALA A 179 -29.51 -6.25 6.23
CA ALA A 179 -30.25 -6.73 5.06
C ALA A 179 -31.78 -6.67 5.26
N GLU A 180 -32.23 -6.78 6.52
CA GLU A 180 -33.64 -6.69 6.92
C GLU A 180 -34.13 -5.23 7.08
N GLY A 181 -33.28 -4.25 6.80
CA GLY A 181 -33.61 -2.82 6.92
C GLY A 181 -33.54 -2.27 8.34
N SER A 182 -33.08 -3.06 9.32
CA SER A 182 -32.94 -2.62 10.71
C SER A 182 -31.65 -1.83 10.88
N GLN A 183 -31.74 -0.64 11.49
CA GLN A 183 -30.56 0.14 11.83
C GLN A 183 -29.98 -0.36 13.16
N LEU A 184 -28.69 -0.71 13.15
CA LEU A 184 -27.96 -1.10 14.35
C LEU A 184 -26.68 -0.26 14.54
N PRO A 185 -26.24 -0.04 15.78
CA PRO A 185 -24.94 0.56 16.05
C PRO A 185 -23.81 -0.29 15.45
N LEU A 186 -22.81 0.36 14.84
CA LEU A 186 -21.75 -0.32 14.10
C LEU A 186 -20.96 -1.33 14.96
N PHE A 187 -20.75 -1.04 16.25
CA PHE A 187 -20.08 -1.96 17.19
C PHE A 187 -20.84 -3.27 17.44
N ARG A 188 -22.13 -3.36 17.11
CA ARG A 188 -22.94 -4.59 17.20
C ARG A 188 -22.98 -5.39 15.90
N MET A 189 -22.33 -4.91 14.85
CA MET A 189 -22.30 -5.60 13.58
C MET A 189 -21.60 -6.96 13.73
N ASN A 190 -22.25 -8.02 13.26
CA ASN A 190 -21.74 -9.38 13.30
C ASN A 190 -21.87 -10.00 11.90
N ILE A 191 -20.78 -9.95 11.13
CA ILE A 191 -20.70 -10.52 9.78
C ILE A 191 -19.87 -11.79 9.87
N SER A 192 -20.45 -12.93 9.50
CA SER A 192 -19.72 -14.20 9.39
C SER A 192 -18.67 -14.13 8.27
N GLN A 193 -17.56 -14.87 8.41
CA GLN A 193 -16.54 -14.98 7.36
C GLN A 193 -15.94 -13.61 6.98
N CYS A 194 -15.56 -12.82 7.99
CA CYS A 194 -15.09 -11.45 7.81
C CYS A 194 -14.14 -11.07 8.95
N ASP A 195 -12.89 -11.52 8.82
CA ASP A 195 -11.90 -11.54 9.88
C ASP A 195 -10.53 -11.03 9.38
N PRO A 196 -9.80 -10.27 10.23
CA PRO A 196 -8.43 -9.86 9.92
C PRO A 196 -7.52 -11.09 9.77
N PRO A 197 -6.40 -10.96 9.03
CA PRO A 197 -5.50 -12.08 8.82
C PRO A 197 -4.87 -12.52 10.13
N ARG A 198 -4.55 -13.81 10.22
CA ARG A 198 -3.81 -14.44 11.31
C ARG A 198 -2.84 -15.46 10.71
N VAL A 199 -1.57 -15.35 11.07
CA VAL A 199 -0.58 -16.40 10.77
C VAL A 199 -0.85 -17.55 11.75
N VAL A 200 -1.24 -18.70 11.21
CA VAL A 200 -1.56 -19.92 11.96
C VAL A 200 -0.30 -20.73 12.23
N SER A 201 0.52 -20.92 11.20
CA SER A 201 1.83 -21.55 11.31
C SER A 201 2.86 -20.83 10.44
N LEU A 202 4.10 -20.86 10.89
CA LEU A 202 5.29 -20.40 10.19
C LEU A 202 6.47 -21.22 10.72
N GLU A 203 6.92 -22.20 9.95
CA GLU A 203 7.85 -23.25 10.40
C GLU A 203 9.29 -22.97 9.98
N GLU A 204 10.25 -23.32 10.84
CA GLU A 204 11.68 -23.16 10.55
C GLU A 204 12.12 -24.11 9.41
N PRO A 205 13.09 -23.71 8.57
CA PRO A 205 13.46 -24.50 7.39
C PRO A 205 14.19 -25.80 7.75
N GLU A 206 13.73 -26.93 7.21
CA GLU A 206 14.39 -28.23 7.39
C GLU A 206 15.57 -28.45 6.41
N LEU A 207 16.68 -29.02 6.91
CA LEU A 207 17.97 -29.15 6.21
C LEU A 207 18.05 -30.15 5.05
N ARG A 208 16.98 -30.92 4.75
CA ARG A 208 17.16 -32.23 4.10
C ARG A 208 16.99 -32.32 2.58
N LEU A 209 16.50 -31.31 1.84
CA LEU A 209 16.60 -31.14 0.36
C LEU A 209 15.54 -30.11 -0.09
N GLU A 210 15.95 -29.03 -0.78
CA GLU A 210 15.08 -27.87 -1.13
C GLU A 210 14.41 -27.27 0.11
N HIS A 211 15.07 -26.34 0.77
CA HIS A 211 14.56 -25.85 2.05
C HIS A 211 13.26 -25.08 1.80
N CYS A 212 12.21 -25.41 2.54
CA CYS A 212 10.95 -24.68 2.56
C CYS A 212 10.77 -24.06 3.94
N ILE A 213 10.33 -22.81 3.99
CA ILE A 213 9.68 -22.23 5.17
C ILE A 213 8.17 -22.38 4.93
N GLU A 214 7.56 -23.37 5.59
CA GLU A 214 6.13 -23.66 5.48
C GLU A 214 5.31 -22.61 6.25
N PHE A 215 4.17 -22.23 5.70
CA PHE A 215 3.27 -21.31 6.36
C PHE A 215 1.81 -21.63 6.09
N VAL A 216 0.97 -21.31 7.07
CA VAL A 216 -0.48 -21.27 6.95
C VAL A 216 -0.98 -19.94 7.49
N VAL A 217 -1.72 -19.21 6.66
CA VAL A 217 -2.38 -17.95 7.03
C VAL A 217 -3.88 -18.14 6.86
N ARG A 218 -4.66 -17.66 7.83
CA ARG A 218 -6.11 -17.53 7.71
C ARG A 218 -6.52 -16.08 7.64
N GLY A 219 -7.51 -15.74 6.85
CA GLY A 219 -8.08 -14.40 6.79
C GLY A 219 -9.19 -14.31 5.74
N ASN A 220 -10.23 -13.54 6.05
CA ASN A 220 -11.35 -13.34 5.14
C ASN A 220 -11.76 -11.86 5.12
N PRO A 221 -11.60 -11.12 4.02
CA PRO A 221 -11.17 -11.55 2.68
C PRO A 221 -9.76 -12.15 2.65
N PRO A 222 -9.46 -12.98 1.63
CA PRO A 222 -8.15 -13.61 1.47
C PRO A 222 -7.03 -12.56 1.54
N PRO A 223 -6.01 -12.75 2.39
CA PRO A 223 -4.96 -11.77 2.55
C PRO A 223 -3.96 -11.80 1.40
N THR A 224 -3.39 -10.65 1.08
CA THR A 224 -2.18 -10.53 0.29
C THR A 224 -0.97 -10.82 1.18
N LEU A 225 -0.05 -11.66 0.70
CA LEU A 225 1.15 -12.07 1.43
C LEU A 225 2.40 -11.39 0.86
N HIS A 226 3.26 -10.92 1.75
CA HIS A 226 4.56 -10.34 1.42
C HIS A 226 5.62 -10.84 2.39
N TRP A 227 6.84 -11.02 1.91
CA TRP A 227 7.97 -11.46 2.72
C TRP A 227 8.97 -10.33 2.95
N LEU A 228 9.55 -10.29 4.15
CA LEU A 228 10.72 -9.48 4.45
C LEU A 228 11.90 -10.40 4.78
N HIS A 229 13.09 -10.03 4.32
CA HIS A 229 14.35 -10.64 4.73
C HIS A 229 15.18 -9.57 5.46
N ASN A 230 15.51 -9.83 6.73
CA ASN A 230 16.22 -8.88 7.60
C ASN A 230 15.58 -7.48 7.63
N GLY A 231 14.24 -7.46 7.65
CA GLY A 231 13.43 -6.23 7.69
C GLY A 231 13.25 -5.51 6.35
N GLN A 232 13.87 -5.98 5.26
CA GLN A 232 13.72 -5.40 3.92
C GLN A 232 12.80 -6.25 3.04
N PRO A 233 12.04 -5.66 2.10
CA PRO A 233 11.21 -6.41 1.17
C PRO A 233 12.00 -7.49 0.43
N LEU A 234 11.59 -8.75 0.59
CA LEU A 234 12.21 -9.88 -0.07
C LEU A 234 11.88 -9.82 -1.57
N ARG A 235 12.91 -9.91 -2.41
CA ARG A 235 12.77 -10.00 -3.86
C ARG A 235 12.98 -11.44 -4.30
N GLU A 236 11.98 -11.99 -4.98
CA GLU A 236 12.07 -13.33 -5.53
C GLU A 236 13.18 -13.43 -6.59
N SER A 237 13.80 -14.60 -6.68
CA SER A 237 14.91 -14.91 -7.55
C SER A 237 14.92 -16.40 -7.91
N ARG A 238 15.94 -16.86 -8.63
CA ARG A 238 16.12 -18.31 -8.89
C ARG A 238 16.44 -19.12 -7.64
N ILE A 239 16.85 -18.44 -6.55
CA ILE A 239 17.23 -19.06 -5.28
C ILE A 239 16.03 -19.07 -4.33
N ILE A 240 15.27 -17.98 -4.25
CA ILE A 240 14.16 -17.83 -3.30
C ILE A 240 12.89 -17.49 -4.07
N ARG A 241 11.83 -18.29 -3.92
CA ARG A 241 10.52 -18.06 -4.56
C ARG A 241 9.39 -18.41 -3.60
N VAL A 242 8.23 -17.77 -3.76
CA VAL A 242 7.04 -18.09 -2.97
C VAL A 242 6.11 -18.95 -3.81
N GLU A 243 5.69 -20.10 -3.28
CA GLU A 243 4.66 -20.95 -3.90
C GLU A 243 3.61 -21.26 -2.86
N TYR A 244 2.34 -20.94 -3.16
CA TYR A 244 1.25 -21.12 -2.21
C TYR A 244 -0.09 -21.22 -2.94
N TYR A 245 -1.05 -21.85 -2.27
CA TYR A 245 -2.42 -22.00 -2.70
C TYR A 245 -3.32 -21.18 -1.79
N GLN A 246 -4.35 -20.58 -2.38
CA GLN A 246 -5.38 -19.85 -1.63
C GLN A 246 -6.73 -20.50 -1.91
N GLU A 247 -7.35 -21.04 -0.86
CA GLU A 247 -8.69 -21.61 -0.90
C GLU A 247 -9.55 -21.01 0.21
N GLY A 248 -10.57 -20.23 -0.20
CA GLY A 248 -11.43 -19.53 0.74
C GLY A 248 -10.64 -18.62 1.69
N GLU A 249 -10.74 -18.87 2.99
CA GLU A 249 -10.05 -18.09 4.02
C GLU A 249 -8.62 -18.57 4.30
N VAL A 250 -8.16 -19.67 3.70
CA VAL A 250 -6.87 -20.30 3.99
C VAL A 250 -5.89 -20.00 2.87
N SER A 251 -4.67 -19.60 3.23
CA SER A 251 -3.51 -19.49 2.34
C SER A 251 -2.38 -20.34 2.90
N GLU A 252 -1.98 -21.38 2.18
CA GLU A 252 -0.96 -22.33 2.62
C GLU A 252 0.11 -22.51 1.55
N GLY A 253 1.36 -22.64 1.97
CA GLY A 253 2.46 -22.83 1.04
C GLY A 253 3.84 -22.71 1.65
N CYS A 254 4.80 -22.42 0.78
CA CYS A 254 6.23 -22.46 1.06
C CYS A 254 6.93 -21.20 0.53
N LEU A 255 7.81 -20.62 1.35
CA LEU A 255 8.94 -19.86 0.81
C LEU A 255 10.06 -20.87 0.49
N LEU A 256 10.23 -21.17 -0.80
CA LEU A 256 11.13 -22.20 -1.30
C LEU A 256 12.53 -21.64 -1.52
N PHE A 257 13.54 -22.45 -1.18
CA PHE A 257 14.95 -22.16 -1.35
C PHE A 257 15.64 -23.24 -2.19
N ASN A 258 16.13 -22.84 -3.35
CA ASN A 258 16.94 -23.68 -4.23
C ASN A 258 18.42 -23.55 -3.87
N LYS A 259 18.95 -24.56 -3.16
CA LYS A 259 20.36 -24.65 -2.71
C LYS A 259 20.85 -23.39 -1.97
N PRO A 260 20.20 -23.02 -0.85
CA PRO A 260 20.60 -21.86 -0.06
C PRO A 260 21.98 -22.03 0.56
N THR A 261 22.65 -20.91 0.81
CA THR A 261 23.97 -20.82 1.45
C THR A 261 23.89 -20.01 2.75
N HIS A 262 25.00 -19.82 3.46
CA HIS A 262 25.04 -19.00 4.67
C HIS A 262 24.62 -17.53 4.41
N TYR A 263 24.74 -17.04 3.18
CA TYR A 263 24.23 -15.72 2.77
C TYR A 263 22.71 -15.60 2.79
N ASN A 264 22.00 -16.72 2.81
CA ASN A 264 20.56 -16.77 2.96
C ASN A 264 20.12 -16.87 4.43
N ASN A 265 21.06 -16.93 5.38
CA ASN A 265 20.68 -16.96 6.78
C ASN A 265 20.18 -15.57 7.23
N GLY A 266 19.21 -15.57 8.14
CA GLY A 266 18.67 -14.35 8.69
C GLY A 266 17.19 -14.45 9.04
N ASN A 267 16.61 -13.31 9.38
CA ASN A 267 15.22 -13.23 9.82
C ASN A 267 14.29 -13.14 8.61
N TYR A 268 13.35 -14.08 8.52
CA TYR A 268 12.29 -14.10 7.53
C TYR A 268 10.96 -13.75 8.18
N THR A 269 10.35 -12.66 7.74
CA THR A 269 9.05 -12.21 8.24
C THR A 269 7.98 -12.38 7.17
N LEU A 270 6.96 -13.18 7.46
CA LEU A 270 5.74 -13.25 6.66
C LEU A 270 4.80 -12.13 7.11
N VAL A 271 4.33 -11.31 6.17
CA VAL A 271 3.35 -10.24 6.40
C VAL A 271 2.08 -10.55 5.59
N ALA A 272 0.99 -10.79 6.29
CA ALA A 272 -0.33 -11.01 5.72
C ALA A 272 -1.21 -9.77 5.92
N LYS A 273 -1.82 -9.27 4.85
CA LYS A 273 -2.64 -8.05 4.88
C LYS A 273 -3.96 -8.25 4.16
N ASN A 274 -5.06 -7.84 4.78
CA ASN A 274 -6.36 -7.73 4.12
C ASN A 274 -7.03 -6.40 4.49
N PRO A 275 -8.26 -6.13 4.01
CA PRO A 275 -8.98 -4.91 4.36
C PRO A 275 -9.21 -4.62 5.84
N LEU A 276 -9.16 -5.63 6.68
CA LEU A 276 -9.55 -5.59 8.08
C LEU A 276 -8.34 -5.48 9.00
N GLY A 277 -7.13 -5.82 8.51
CA GLY A 277 -5.95 -5.71 9.33
C GLY A 277 -4.69 -6.26 8.69
N THR A 278 -3.66 -6.41 9.52
CA THR A 278 -2.37 -6.95 9.15
C THR A 278 -1.88 -7.85 10.26
N ALA A 279 -1.32 -9.00 9.89
CA ALA A 279 -0.62 -9.91 10.80
C ALA A 279 0.77 -10.17 10.25
N ASN A 280 1.74 -10.35 11.14
CA ASN A 280 3.07 -10.76 10.75
C ASN A 280 3.65 -11.75 11.77
N GLN A 281 4.59 -12.57 11.30
CA GLN A 281 5.35 -13.47 12.15
C GLN A 281 6.75 -13.60 11.56
N THR A 282 7.75 -13.74 12.43
CA THR A 282 9.17 -13.82 12.03
C THR A 282 9.77 -15.11 12.56
N ILE A 283 10.57 -15.76 11.72
CA ILE A 283 11.41 -16.90 12.09
C ILE A 283 12.86 -16.68 11.61
N ASN A 284 13.78 -17.48 12.12
CA ASN A 284 15.18 -17.44 11.73
C ASN A 284 15.51 -18.55 10.71
N GLY A 285 15.81 -18.15 9.47
CA GLY A 285 16.31 -19.06 8.45
C GLY A 285 17.79 -19.37 8.68
N HIS A 286 18.13 -20.64 8.79
CA HIS A 286 19.48 -21.11 9.10
C HIS A 286 19.86 -22.31 8.22
N PHE A 287 20.43 -22.04 7.05
CA PHE A 287 20.63 -23.02 5.99
C PHE A 287 22.01 -23.69 6.03
N LEU A 288 23.07 -22.96 5.72
CA LEU A 288 24.45 -23.46 5.80
C LEU A 288 25.25 -22.61 6.78
N LYS A 289 26.26 -23.22 7.41
CA LYS A 289 27.26 -22.49 8.20
C LYS A 289 28.22 -21.77 7.27
N GLU A 290 28.74 -20.64 7.73
CA GLU A 290 29.79 -19.90 7.03
C GLU A 290 31.07 -20.77 6.95
N PRO A 291 31.63 -20.97 5.74
CA PRO A 291 32.95 -21.57 5.62
C PRO A 291 33.99 -20.59 6.19
N PHE A 292 34.77 -21.03 7.18
CA PHE A 292 35.84 -20.24 7.83
C PHE A 292 35.35 -18.98 8.57
N PRO A 293 34.59 -19.13 9.68
CA PRO A 293 34.18 -17.99 10.49
C PRO A 293 35.40 -17.31 11.13
N GLY A 294 35.84 -16.18 10.57
CA GLY A 294 36.81 -15.29 11.23
C GLY A 294 38.17 -15.06 10.56
N GLU A 295 38.41 -15.42 9.29
CA GLU A 295 39.57 -14.84 8.58
C GLU A 295 39.23 -13.42 8.13
N GLY A 296 39.43 -12.48 9.05
CA GLY A 296 39.33 -11.05 8.80
C GLY A 296 40.22 -10.64 7.63
N THR A 297 39.72 -9.67 6.87
CA THR A 297 40.52 -8.85 5.98
C THR A 297 41.64 -8.17 6.77
N ASP A 298 42.85 -8.73 6.76
CA ASP A 298 44.10 -7.96 6.81
C ASP A 298 45.31 -8.86 6.54
N SER A 299 45.78 -8.85 5.28
CA SER A 299 47.21 -8.81 4.89
C SER A 299 47.37 -9.26 3.43
N PHE A 300 47.08 -8.38 2.47
CA PHE A 300 47.81 -8.41 1.20
C PHE A 300 49.19 -7.80 1.47
N GLN A 301 50.11 -8.61 1.96
CA GLN A 301 51.51 -8.22 2.00
C GLN A 301 52.07 -8.49 0.61
N GLU A 302 52.25 -7.41 -0.16
CA GLU A 302 53.05 -7.41 -1.38
C GLU A 302 54.42 -8.01 -1.06
N LEU A 303 54.71 -9.21 -1.55
CA LEU A 303 56.07 -9.73 -1.58
C LEU A 303 56.82 -9.03 -2.71
N GLY A 304 57.38 -7.87 -2.36
CA GLY A 304 58.43 -7.19 -3.11
C GLY A 304 59.63 -8.12 -3.33
N GLY A 305 60.22 -8.00 -4.51
CA GLY A 305 61.26 -8.90 -5.01
C GLY A 305 62.57 -8.91 -4.22
N GLY A 306 63.27 -10.04 -4.37
CA GLY A 306 64.64 -10.24 -3.92
C GLY A 306 65.31 -11.33 -4.76
N HIS A 307 66.22 -10.90 -5.64
CA HIS A 307 67.06 -11.70 -6.53
C HIS A 307 68.15 -12.45 -5.74
N GLY A 308 68.50 -13.70 -6.08
CA GLY A 308 69.79 -14.28 -5.62
C GLY A 308 69.95 -15.82 -5.54
N SER A 309 70.20 -16.47 -6.68
CA SER A 309 71.27 -17.45 -6.97
C SER A 309 71.50 -18.77 -6.18
N LEU A 310 71.21 -19.89 -6.89
CA LEU A 310 72.01 -21.12 -7.21
C LEU A 310 72.56 -22.12 -6.15
N GLY A 311 72.22 -23.40 -6.41
CA GLY A 311 73.00 -24.64 -6.16
C GLY A 311 72.38 -25.56 -5.09
N GLY A 312 72.10 -26.86 -5.26
CA GLY A 312 72.24 -27.87 -6.32
C GLY A 312 71.90 -29.25 -5.72
N GLU A 313 71.39 -30.18 -6.55
CA GLU A 313 71.25 -31.66 -6.37
C GLU A 313 70.33 -32.19 -5.24
N ALA A 314 69.60 -33.32 -5.33
CA ALA A 314 69.07 -34.14 -6.41
C ALA A 314 67.99 -35.07 -5.79
N ALA A 315 66.81 -35.09 -6.40
CA ALA A 315 66.03 -36.28 -6.77
C ALA A 315 65.62 -37.33 -5.71
N SER A 316 64.29 -37.47 -5.52
CA SER A 316 63.61 -38.76 -5.72
C SER A 316 62.12 -38.57 -5.98
N THR A 317 61.71 -39.12 -7.12
CA THR A 317 60.38 -39.16 -7.73
C THR A 317 59.63 -40.41 -7.29
N LEU A 318 58.30 -40.37 -7.16
CA LEU A 318 57.43 -41.47 -7.62
C LEU A 318 55.98 -40.99 -7.83
N ILE A 319 55.63 -40.84 -9.11
CA ILE A 319 54.28 -40.95 -9.72
C ILE A 319 53.97 -42.47 -9.73
N VAL A 320 52.75 -43.00 -9.52
CA VAL A 320 51.57 -43.20 -10.41
C VAL A 320 50.47 -43.81 -9.47
N THR A 321 49.15 -43.76 -9.65
CA THR A 321 48.34 -44.20 -10.81
C THR A 321 46.86 -43.95 -10.54
N VAL A 322 46.14 -43.49 -11.56
CA VAL A 322 44.69 -43.65 -11.71
C VAL A 322 44.41 -45.10 -12.08
N GLY A 323 43.70 -45.82 -11.21
CA GLY A 323 43.24 -47.18 -11.49
C GLY A 323 41.87 -47.15 -12.17
N ASN A 324 41.85 -47.25 -13.50
CA ASN A 324 40.66 -47.58 -14.27
C ASN A 324 40.85 -49.01 -14.79
N ARG A 325 40.05 -49.98 -14.33
CA ARG A 325 40.05 -51.36 -14.84
C ARG A 325 39.01 -51.50 -15.94
N THR A 326 39.48 -51.88 -17.12
CA THR A 326 38.69 -52.26 -18.29
C THR A 326 38.55 -53.78 -18.43
N ARG A 327 37.36 -54.18 -18.92
CA ARG A 327 37.05 -55.21 -19.96
C ARG A 327 37.32 -56.71 -19.74
N GLY A 328 36.30 -57.48 -20.15
CA GLY A 328 36.38 -58.62 -21.08
C GLY A 328 34.97 -58.84 -21.65
N ASP A 329 34.65 -58.39 -22.87
CA ASP A 329 34.70 -59.13 -24.15
C ASP A 329 34.02 -60.51 -24.15
N THR A 330 32.93 -60.68 -24.92
CA THR A 330 32.93 -61.42 -26.21
C THR A 330 31.54 -61.64 -26.82
N SER A 331 31.52 -61.59 -28.17
CA SER A 331 30.65 -62.29 -29.15
C SER A 331 29.16 -61.89 -29.36
N HIS A 332 28.93 -61.33 -30.56
CA HIS A 332 27.77 -61.50 -31.46
C HIS A 332 27.43 -63.00 -31.70
N PRO A 333 26.23 -63.43 -32.20
CA PRO A 333 25.62 -62.89 -33.43
C PRO A 333 24.07 -62.90 -33.57
N GLN A 334 23.60 -62.14 -34.57
CA GLN A 334 22.54 -62.47 -35.56
C GLN A 334 21.10 -62.87 -35.17
N HIS A 335 20.17 -62.04 -35.69
CA HIS A 335 18.99 -62.37 -36.51
C HIS A 335 17.75 -63.13 -35.97
N VAL A 336 16.62 -62.65 -36.50
CA VAL A 336 15.29 -63.27 -36.72
C VAL A 336 14.30 -63.25 -35.56
N ALA A 337 13.37 -62.29 -35.57
CA ALA A 337 11.95 -62.45 -35.96
C ALA A 337 11.17 -61.22 -35.51
#